data_AF-A0A928VBJ8-F1
#
_entry.id   AF-A0A928VBJ8-F1
#
_cell.length_a   1.000
_cell.length_b   1.000
_cell.length_c   1.000
_cell.angle_alpha   90.00
_cell.angle_beta   90.00
_cell.angle_gamma   90.00
#
_symmetry.space_group_name_H-M   'P 1'
#
loop_
_entity.id
_entity.type
_entity.pdbx_description
1 polymer ?
#
loop_
_entity_poly.entity_id
_entity_poly.type
_entity_poly.pdbx_seq_one_letter_code
_entity_poly.pdbx_strand_id
1 'polypeptide(L)'
;MSWILVGLIGLTGCDRLPWERSEPQQNRLPDRWQTYRNPRFGFEFLYPEGWVDSIPPENQDGIAFSDPRNNGLEIRSWAKLKRPDQPKPQSTPNFTTEQGISGRLDVKVDKQTSTMMLTIDQKDVEYHWRGTAPSSQFGNYYR
;
A
#
# COMPACT_ATOMS: atom_id res chain seq x y z
N MET A 1 -3.45 -15.89 16.92
CA MET A 1 -3.21 -14.43 16.80
C MET A 1 -3.78 -14.01 15.45
N SER A 2 -4.69 -13.03 15.42
CA SER A 2 -5.31 -12.55 14.18
C SER A 2 -4.38 -11.55 13.50
N TRP A 3 -4.03 -11.76 12.24
CA TRP A 3 -3.19 -10.85 11.46
C TRP A 3 -4.05 -9.74 10.84
N ILE A 4 -3.50 -8.52 10.78
CA ILE A 4 -4.15 -7.37 10.13
C ILE A 4 -3.62 -7.25 8.71
N LEU A 5 -4.51 -7.25 7.72
CA LEU A 5 -4.16 -6.94 6.34
C LEU A 5 -4.10 -5.42 6.18
N VAL A 6 -2.90 -4.91 5.95
CA VAL A 6 -2.58 -3.48 5.84
C VAL A 6 -2.14 -3.20 4.40
N GLY A 7 -3.10 -3.18 3.48
CA GLY A 7 -2.83 -2.91 2.07
C GLY A 7 -4.09 -2.87 1.23
N LEU A 8 -3.99 -2.21 0.08
CA LEU A 8 -5.03 -2.21 -0.96
C LEU A 8 -4.57 -3.13 -2.09
N ILE A 9 -5.41 -4.09 -2.45
CA ILE A 9 -5.23 -4.87 -3.67
C ILE A 9 -5.94 -4.09 -4.77
N GLY A 10 -5.24 -3.83 -5.88
CA GLY A 10 -5.92 -3.45 -7.12
C GLY A 10 -6.87 -4.58 -7.49
N LEU A 11 -8.17 -4.32 -7.36
CA LEU A 11 -9.27 -5.25 -7.61
C LEU A 11 -9.01 -6.10 -8.86
N THR A 12 -8.83 -7.42 -8.66
CA THR A 12 -8.98 -8.38 -9.74
C THR A 12 -10.45 -8.42 -10.13
N GLY A 13 -10.78 -8.02 -11.36
CA GLY A 13 -12.10 -8.26 -11.94
C GLY A 13 -12.71 -7.06 -12.65
N CYS A 14 -12.32 -6.85 -13.91
CA CYS A 14 -13.28 -6.46 -14.93
C CYS A 14 -13.05 -7.38 -16.11
N ASP A 15 -14.06 -8.21 -16.40
CA ASP A 15 -14.10 -9.07 -17.57
C ASP A 15 -13.89 -8.27 -18.87
N ARG A 16 -13.06 -8.86 -19.73
CA ARG A 16 -12.90 -8.65 -21.18
C ARG A 16 -13.76 -7.54 -21.81
N LEU A 17 -13.12 -6.42 -22.17
CA LEU A 17 -13.64 -5.51 -23.19
C LEU A 17 -12.94 -5.76 -24.55
N PRO A 18 -13.66 -5.70 -25.70
CA PRO A 18 -13.20 -6.29 -26.97
C PRO A 18 -12.24 -5.40 -27.77
N TRP A 19 -11.61 -4.39 -27.17
CA TRP A 19 -10.80 -3.41 -27.90
C TRP A 19 -9.38 -3.26 -27.36
N GLU A 20 -8.77 -4.35 -26.88
CA GLU A 20 -7.40 -4.41 -26.33
C GLU A 20 -6.35 -3.92 -27.35
N ARG A 21 -6.23 -2.60 -27.46
CA ARG A 21 -5.18 -1.88 -28.17
C ARG A 21 -3.96 -2.01 -27.26
N SER A 22 -3.10 -2.97 -27.57
CA SER A 22 -1.76 -3.22 -27.01
C SER A 22 -1.26 -2.07 -26.12
N GLU A 23 -1.62 -2.11 -24.83
CA GLU A 23 -1.01 -1.23 -23.85
C GLU A 23 0.47 -1.59 -23.74
N PRO A 24 1.39 -0.60 -23.70
CA PRO A 24 2.79 -0.90 -23.50
C PRO A 24 2.94 -1.75 -22.23
N GLN A 25 3.76 -2.81 -22.29
CA GLN A 25 3.96 -3.79 -21.20
C GLN A 25 4.23 -3.17 -19.82
N GLN A 26 4.67 -1.90 -19.79
CA GLN A 26 4.91 -1.08 -18.60
C GLN A 26 3.66 -0.74 -17.75
N ASN A 27 2.46 -0.96 -18.28
CA ASN A 27 1.19 -0.71 -17.56
C ASN A 27 0.49 -1.97 -17.05
N ARG A 28 1.06 -3.16 -17.28
CA ARG A 28 0.41 -4.41 -16.86
C ARG A 28 0.59 -4.58 -15.34
N LEU A 29 -0.53 -4.70 -14.63
CA LEU A 29 -0.55 -5.15 -13.24
C LEU A 29 0.20 -6.48 -13.11
N PRO A 30 0.79 -6.77 -11.94
CA PRO A 30 1.55 -7.98 -11.75
C PRO A 30 0.63 -9.20 -11.81
N ASP A 31 1.04 -10.21 -12.58
CA ASP A 31 0.27 -11.44 -12.76
C ASP A 31 0.21 -12.30 -11.48
N ARG A 32 1.09 -12.03 -10.51
CA ARG A 32 1.24 -12.76 -9.25
C ARG A 32 1.61 -11.82 -8.11
N TRP A 33 1.13 -12.16 -6.92
CA TRP A 33 1.33 -11.40 -5.68
C TRP A 33 1.99 -12.25 -4.62
N GLN A 34 2.82 -11.62 -3.80
CA GLN A 34 3.45 -12.20 -2.62
C GLN A 34 2.95 -11.48 -1.36
N THR A 35 3.04 -12.15 -0.22
CA THR A 35 2.62 -11.60 1.07
C THR A 35 3.84 -11.32 1.94
N TYR A 36 4.02 -10.07 2.34
CA TYR A 36 4.94 -9.72 3.42
C TYR A 36 4.25 -9.86 4.76
N ARG A 37 4.98 -10.32 5.78
CA ARG A 37 4.49 -10.45 7.16
C ARG A 37 5.45 -9.81 8.14
N ASN A 38 4.91 -9.02 9.06
CA ASN A 38 5.64 -8.49 10.21
C ASN A 38 5.15 -9.17 11.50
N PRO A 39 5.83 -10.20 12.01
CA PRO A 39 5.39 -10.94 13.20
C PRO A 39 5.45 -10.13 14.50
N ARG A 40 6.28 -9.09 14.56
CA ARG A 40 6.41 -8.23 15.75
C ARG A 40 5.13 -7.43 16.01
N PHE A 41 4.48 -6.94 14.95
CA PHE A 41 3.23 -6.18 15.04
C PHE A 41 2.01 -6.93 14.52
N GLY A 42 2.17 -8.14 13.99
CA GLY A 42 1.06 -8.99 13.55
C GLY A 42 0.29 -8.43 12.35
N PHE A 43 0.99 -7.80 11.39
CA PHE A 43 0.36 -7.31 10.14
C PHE A 43 1.00 -7.93 8.91
N GLU A 44 0.23 -7.96 7.83
CA GLU A 44 0.65 -8.42 6.51
C GLU A 44 0.14 -7.50 5.40
N PHE A 45 0.81 -7.51 4.25
CA PHE A 45 0.33 -6.84 3.05
C PHE A 45 0.81 -7.54 1.78
N LEU A 46 0.08 -7.32 0.70
CA LEU A 46 0.40 -7.89 -0.60
C LEU A 46 1.29 -6.95 -1.42
N TYR A 47 2.26 -7.53 -2.10
CA TYR A 47 3.13 -6.84 -3.03
C TYR A 47 3.34 -7.67 -4.30
N PRO A 48 3.65 -7.03 -5.44
CA PRO A 48 3.90 -7.73 -6.70
C PRO A 48 5.05 -8.74 -6.65
N GLU A 49 4.88 -9.91 -7.27
CA GLU A 49 6.01 -10.83 -7.48
C GLU A 49 7.07 -10.18 -8.39
N GLY A 50 8.36 -10.33 -8.02
CA GLY A 50 9.49 -9.78 -8.78
C GLY A 50 9.89 -8.36 -8.40
N TRP A 51 9.14 -7.69 -7.52
CA TRP A 51 9.61 -6.47 -6.87
C TRP A 51 10.73 -6.79 -5.88
N VAL A 52 11.64 -5.84 -5.71
CA VAL A 52 12.85 -6.00 -4.89
C VAL A 52 12.80 -5.11 -3.65
N ASP A 53 13.51 -5.51 -2.61
CA ASP A 53 13.63 -4.73 -1.37
C ASP A 53 14.17 -3.32 -1.66
N SER A 54 13.49 -2.32 -1.12
CA SER A 54 13.88 -0.90 -1.14
C SER A 54 14.35 -0.46 0.26
N ILE A 55 14.73 0.81 0.39
CA ILE A 55 15.19 1.39 1.67
C ILE A 55 14.07 1.23 2.71
N PRO A 56 14.32 0.50 3.82
CA PRO A 56 13.29 0.22 4.80
C PRO A 56 12.78 1.51 5.49
N PRO A 57 11.61 1.45 6.15
CA PRO A 57 11.11 2.55 6.99
C PRO A 57 12.13 2.97 8.06
N GLU A 58 12.13 4.25 8.43
CA GLU A 58 13.09 4.83 9.39
C GLU A 58 13.11 4.11 10.75
N ASN A 59 11.95 3.61 11.19
CA ASN A 59 11.81 2.89 12.45
C ASN A 59 12.16 1.39 12.36
N GLN A 60 12.57 0.90 11.18
CA GLN A 60 12.89 -0.50 10.87
C GLN A 60 11.78 -1.51 11.18
N ASP A 61 10.58 -1.05 11.51
CA ASP A 61 9.43 -1.88 11.88
C ASP A 61 8.47 -2.01 10.69
N GLY A 62 9.04 -2.39 9.53
CA GLY A 62 8.34 -2.54 8.27
C GLY A 62 9.28 -2.83 7.11
N ILE A 63 8.78 -2.70 5.87
CA ILE A 63 9.53 -2.95 4.65
C ILE A 63 9.05 -2.05 3.52
N ALA A 64 9.89 -1.88 2.50
CA ALA A 64 9.53 -1.27 1.23
C ALA A 64 9.95 -2.21 0.09
N PHE A 65 9.12 -2.26 -0.95
CA PHE A 65 9.40 -2.97 -2.20
C PHE A 65 9.24 -2.02 -3.37
N SER A 66 10.09 -2.13 -4.39
CA SER A 66 10.02 -1.33 -5.61
C SER A 66 10.11 -2.19 -6.87
N ASP A 67 9.56 -1.68 -7.96
CA ASP A 67 9.71 -2.30 -9.28
C ASP A 67 11.15 -2.06 -9.79
N PRO A 68 11.96 -3.11 -10.02
CA PRO A 68 13.31 -2.95 -10.56
C PRO A 68 13.35 -2.35 -11.98
N ARG A 69 12.21 -2.32 -12.68
CA ARG A 69 12.07 -1.74 -14.03
C ARG A 69 11.52 -0.31 -14.01
N ASN A 70 11.02 0.15 -12.86
CA ASN A 70 10.41 1.46 -12.71
C ASN A 70 10.65 2.02 -11.31
N ASN A 71 11.72 2.80 -11.17
CA ASN A 71 12.16 3.37 -9.90
C ASN A 71 11.16 4.35 -9.25
N GLY A 72 10.09 4.74 -9.96
CA GLY A 72 9.01 5.56 -9.42
C GLY A 72 7.92 4.76 -8.70
N LEU A 73 7.89 3.43 -8.84
CA LEU A 73 6.92 2.54 -8.21
C LEU A 73 7.49 1.97 -6.91
N GLU A 74 6.83 2.27 -5.80
CA GLU A 74 7.16 1.72 -4.48
C GLU A 74 5.88 1.42 -3.71
N ILE A 75 5.88 0.31 -2.97
CA ILE A 75 4.93 0.03 -1.90
C ILE A 75 5.73 -0.11 -0.62
N ARG A 76 5.26 0.51 0.45
CA ARG A 76 5.89 0.50 1.76
C ARG A 76 4.85 0.29 2.84
N SER A 77 5.18 -0.52 3.85
CA SER A 77 4.32 -0.68 5.02
C SER A 77 5.16 -0.75 6.29
N TRP A 78 4.65 -0.17 7.38
CA TRP A 78 5.29 -0.17 8.68
C TRP A 78 4.26 -0.01 9.79
N ALA A 79 4.65 -0.37 11.00
CA ALA A 79 3.88 -0.13 12.21
C ALA A 79 4.71 0.65 13.23
N LYS A 80 4.02 1.33 14.15
CA LYS A 80 4.66 2.00 15.30
C LYS A 80 3.73 1.95 16.51
N LEU A 81 4.33 1.95 17.70
CA LEU A 81 3.58 2.13 18.94
C LEU A 81 3.16 3.60 19.09
N LYS A 82 1.93 3.83 19.51
CA LYS A 82 1.44 5.17 19.82
C LYS A 82 2.13 5.68 21.06
N ARG A 83 2.62 6.91 21.02
CA ARG A 83 3.15 7.57 22.21
C ARG A 83 1.99 8.06 23.07
N PRO A 84 2.00 7.84 24.41
CA PRO A 84 0.94 8.31 25.31
C PRO A 84 0.71 9.82 25.25
N ASP A 85 1.78 10.57 24.98
CA ASP A 85 1.81 12.04 24.97
C ASP A 85 1.70 12.64 23.55
N GLN A 86 1.48 11.82 22.51
CA GLN A 86 1.15 12.39 21.21
C GLN A 86 -0.33 12.76 21.19
N PRO A 87 -0.69 14.01 20.81
CA PRO A 87 -2.07 14.34 20.55
C PRO A 87 -2.59 13.33 19.54
N LYS A 88 -3.64 12.58 19.92
CA LYS A 88 -4.28 11.61 19.04
C LYS A 88 -4.61 12.35 17.75
N PRO A 89 -4.04 11.95 16.59
CA PRO A 89 -4.46 12.55 15.33
C PRO A 89 -5.98 12.38 15.23
N GLN A 90 -6.72 13.48 15.16
CA GLN A 90 -8.15 13.45 14.82
C GLN A 90 -8.27 13.13 13.33
N SER A 91 -7.93 11.90 12.98
CA SER A 91 -8.17 11.34 11.66
C SER A 91 -9.51 10.62 11.71
N THR A 92 -10.55 11.30 11.24
CA THR A 92 -11.84 10.66 10.99
C THR A 92 -11.62 9.56 9.94
N PRO A 93 -11.96 8.30 10.25
CA PRO A 93 -11.86 7.23 9.27
C PRO A 93 -12.73 7.53 8.04
N ASN A 94 -12.22 7.25 6.86
CA ASN A 94 -12.92 7.40 5.57
C ASN A 94 -12.81 6.13 4.71
N PHE A 95 -12.19 5.08 5.24
CA PHE A 95 -11.95 3.82 4.57
C PHE A 95 -12.19 2.65 5.52
N THR A 96 -12.62 1.51 5.00
CA THR A 96 -12.77 0.27 5.76
C THR A 96 -12.17 -0.86 4.95
N THR A 97 -11.25 -1.63 5.54
CA THR A 97 -10.63 -2.79 4.88
C THR A 97 -11.66 -3.89 4.66
N GLU A 98 -11.35 -4.87 3.80
CA GLU A 98 -12.19 -6.07 3.62
C GLU A 98 -12.39 -6.87 4.93
N GLN A 99 -11.46 -6.73 5.88
CA GLN A 99 -11.57 -7.32 7.21
C GLN A 99 -12.49 -6.51 8.17
N GLY A 100 -13.12 -5.43 7.69
CA GLY A 100 -13.99 -4.57 8.48
C GLY A 100 -13.25 -3.57 9.38
N ILE A 101 -11.96 -3.35 9.16
CA ILE A 101 -11.15 -2.45 9.99
C ILE A 101 -11.20 -1.03 9.42
N SER A 102 -11.70 -0.09 10.21
CA SER A 102 -11.74 1.31 9.83
C SER A 102 -10.36 1.95 9.86
N GLY A 103 -10.07 2.76 8.84
CA GLY A 103 -8.83 3.48 8.69
C GLY A 103 -9.04 4.78 7.91
N ARG A 104 -7.95 5.51 7.72
CA ARG A 104 -7.90 6.71 6.91
C ARG A 104 -7.07 6.45 5.67
N LEU A 105 -7.66 6.67 4.50
CA LEU A 105 -7.02 6.64 3.21
C LEU A 105 -6.86 8.08 2.72
N ASP A 106 -5.61 8.54 2.60
CA ASP A 106 -5.26 9.83 2.02
C ASP A 106 -4.63 9.63 0.64
N VAL A 107 -5.16 10.30 -0.37
CA VAL A 107 -4.61 10.30 -1.73
C VAL A 107 -4.08 11.69 -2.05
N LYS A 108 -2.82 11.77 -2.46
CA LYS A 108 -2.16 12.99 -2.93
C LYS A 108 -1.76 12.80 -4.39
N VAL A 109 -2.36 13.59 -5.27
CA VAL A 109 -2.07 13.59 -6.70
C VAL A 109 -1.28 14.84 -7.04
N ASP A 110 0.03 14.69 -7.28
CA ASP A 110 0.90 15.79 -7.72
C ASP A 110 1.25 15.66 -9.21
N LYS A 111 2.01 16.61 -9.76
CA LYS A 111 2.36 16.62 -11.20
C LYS A 111 3.24 15.45 -11.63
N GLN A 112 4.18 15.03 -10.78
CA GLN A 112 5.19 14.03 -11.13
C GLN A 112 4.93 12.69 -10.45
N THR A 113 4.62 12.71 -9.16
CA THR A 113 4.48 11.52 -8.33
C THR A 113 3.22 11.63 -7.51
N SER A 114 2.42 10.58 -7.50
CA SER A 114 1.22 10.49 -6.67
C SER A 114 1.43 9.46 -5.56
N THR A 115 0.76 9.67 -4.43
CA THR A 115 0.87 8.82 -3.25
C THR A 115 -0.50 8.48 -2.69
N MET A 116 -0.70 7.21 -2.33
CA MET A 116 -1.82 6.73 -1.54
C MET A 116 -1.30 6.28 -0.18
N MET A 117 -1.91 6.73 0.90
CA MET A 117 -1.53 6.36 2.26
C MET A 117 -2.75 5.83 3.02
N LEU A 118 -2.69 4.57 3.46
CA LEU A 118 -3.65 3.99 4.40
C LEU A 118 -3.03 4.01 5.80
N THR A 119 -3.74 4.59 6.75
CA THR A 119 -3.40 4.57 8.18
C THR A 119 -4.51 3.88 8.96
N ILE A 120 -4.16 2.88 9.75
CA ILE A 120 -5.08 2.13 10.61
C ILE A 120 -4.62 2.27 12.05
N ASP A 121 -5.55 2.68 12.90
CA ASP A 121 -5.35 2.80 14.33
C ASP A 121 -6.01 1.64 15.05
N GLN A 122 -5.23 0.73 15.66
CA GLN A 122 -5.79 -0.36 16.45
C GLN A 122 -5.05 -0.49 17.79
N LYS A 123 -5.80 -0.35 18.89
CA LYS A 123 -5.25 -0.31 20.25
C LYS A 123 -4.10 0.72 20.32
N ASP A 124 -2.92 0.29 20.76
CA ASP A 124 -1.72 1.11 20.93
C ASP A 124 -0.77 1.07 19.72
N VAL A 125 -1.23 0.55 18.58
CA VAL A 125 -0.44 0.46 17.35
C VAL A 125 -1.09 1.28 16.23
N GLU A 126 -0.26 2.00 15.50
CA GLU A 126 -0.61 2.68 14.24
C GLU A 126 0.09 1.93 13.11
N TYR A 127 -0.70 1.46 12.14
CA TYR A 127 -0.23 0.73 10.97
C TYR A 127 -0.34 1.64 9.74
N HIS A 128 0.65 1.55 8.87
CA HIS A 128 0.74 2.36 7.68
C HIS A 128 1.00 1.48 6.46
N TRP A 129 0.36 1.85 5.35
CA TRP A 129 0.67 1.37 4.03
C TRP A 129 0.72 2.57 3.08
N ARG A 130 1.73 2.62 2.22
CA ARG A 130 1.93 3.66 1.24
C ARG A 130 2.20 3.05 -0.13
N GLY A 131 1.42 3.44 -1.12
CA GLY A 131 1.71 3.23 -2.54
C GLY A 131 2.20 4.54 -3.17
N THR A 132 3.28 4.48 -3.93
CA THR A 132 3.83 5.60 -4.70
C THR A 132 4.01 5.16 -6.15
N ALA A 133 3.67 6.06 -7.08
CA ALA A 133 3.87 5.87 -8.52
C ALA A 133 4.07 7.22 -9.23
N PRO A 134 4.67 7.23 -10.44
CA PRO A 134 4.52 8.35 -11.36
C PRO A 134 3.04 8.68 -11.56
N SER A 135 2.66 9.96 -11.50
CA SER A 135 1.25 10.37 -11.55
C SER A 135 0.54 9.93 -12.83
N SER A 136 1.26 9.82 -13.95
CA SER A 136 0.73 9.32 -15.22
C SER A 136 0.37 7.82 -15.20
N GLN A 137 0.87 7.07 -14.22
CA GLN A 137 0.66 5.63 -14.08
C GLN A 137 -0.09 5.27 -12.79
N PHE A 138 -0.27 6.22 -11.86
CA PHE A 138 -0.78 5.95 -10.52
C PHE A 138 -2.12 5.21 -10.51
N GLY A 139 -3.07 5.63 -11.35
CA GLY A 139 -4.38 4.99 -11.47
C GLY A 139 -4.35 3.59 -12.10
N ASN A 140 -3.22 3.14 -12.65
CA ASN A 140 -3.07 1.76 -13.13
C ASN A 140 -2.77 0.80 -11.98
N TYR A 141 -2.16 1.29 -10.90
CA TYR A 141 -1.68 0.49 -9.77
C TYR A 141 -2.53 0.65 -8.51
N TYR A 142 -3.06 1.85 -8.26
CA TYR A 142 -3.78 2.19 -7.04
C TYR A 142 -5.15 2.77 -7.41
N ARG A 143 -6.21 2.00 -7.16
CA ARG A 143 -7.61 2.33 -7.45
C ARG A 143 -8.48 2.18 -6.22
#